data_AF-A0A970FQA6-F1
#
_entry.id   AF-A0A970FQA6-F1
#
_cell.length_a   1.000
_cell.length_b   1.000
_cell.length_c   1.000
_cell.angle_alpha   90.00
_cell.angle_beta   90.00
_cell.angle_gamma   90.00
#
_symmetry.space_group_name_H-M   'P 1'
#
loop_
_entity.id
_entity.type
_entity.pdbx_description
1 polymer ?
#
loop_
_entity_poly.entity_id
_entity_poly.type
_entity_poly.pdbx_seq_one_letter_code
_entity_poly.pdbx_strand_id
1 'polypeptide(L)'
;MLRKIVFNKPSDNLPEWAVLERALIDLMNGAVDLVLEKYLRKNGELLWPPDDTLVSYDGLDDAYESFHSWPLFYLLGGHDKFLALSHRQFDVITSQFARYDCGAGHPMVVKEYEQGYDWMHQGEGYLFFYFLNLADPQSQKNKDRSIRFAGFYLNEDETIPEKNYDPVHKILKSAYLGSMGPGYHNFNGDWHYAPYMVYYGLPFYDVPGVRTVLDLQDPQKAKAMGDVRRSRLQKSDTVINLIATSMVMNAYLHTGDPKYKNWILDYTDAWRERCRANNGLIPDNCGPTGVVGELLDGKWYGGHYGWTFPHGFRFIADALTISGENSCLLTGDPSRILWVREQTEKLLEHAVEVDETLLVPQKYADDGAILEYSEVHDNVMTRPDK
;
A
#
# COMPACT_ATOMS: atom_id res chain seq x y z
N MET A 1 -31.92 -10.26 10.24
CA MET A 1 -32.12 -11.61 9.67
C MET A 1 -31.58 -11.61 8.25
N LEU A 2 -30.58 -12.44 7.92
CA LEU A 2 -30.18 -12.63 6.54
C LEU A 2 -31.33 -13.32 5.79
N ARG A 3 -31.73 -12.77 4.65
CA ARG A 3 -32.79 -13.34 3.82
C ARG A 3 -32.28 -14.62 3.19
N LYS A 4 -32.80 -15.78 3.61
CA LYS A 4 -32.43 -17.07 2.99
C LYS A 4 -33.11 -17.16 1.62
N ILE A 5 -32.31 -17.01 0.57
CA ILE A 5 -32.76 -17.26 -0.81
C ILE A 5 -32.46 -18.72 -1.12
N VAL A 6 -33.46 -19.47 -1.58
CA VAL A 6 -33.33 -20.89 -1.94
C VAL A 6 -33.57 -21.03 -3.44
N PHE A 7 -32.54 -21.48 -4.16
CA PHE A 7 -32.61 -21.81 -5.56
C PHE A 7 -32.78 -23.33 -5.69
N ASN A 8 -33.98 -23.80 -6.06
CA ASN A 8 -34.31 -25.24 -6.13
C ASN A 8 -34.94 -25.67 -7.47
N LYS A 9 -34.92 -24.78 -8.47
CA LYS A 9 -35.31 -25.07 -9.84
C LYS A 9 -34.19 -24.59 -10.77
N PRO A 10 -33.79 -25.40 -11.77
CA PRO A 10 -32.94 -24.93 -12.86
C PRO A 10 -33.61 -23.74 -13.57
N SER A 11 -32.81 -22.82 -14.10
CA SER A 11 -33.34 -21.79 -14.99
C SER A 11 -33.75 -22.44 -16.32
N ASP A 12 -34.94 -22.10 -16.83
CA ASP A 12 -35.41 -22.59 -18.15
C ASP A 12 -34.59 -22.02 -19.32
N ASN A 13 -33.86 -20.93 -19.07
CA ASN A 13 -32.94 -20.32 -20.02
C ASN A 13 -31.70 -19.80 -19.26
N LEU A 14 -30.50 -20.12 -19.75
CA LEU A 14 -29.26 -19.55 -19.24
C LEU A 14 -28.80 -18.48 -20.22
N PRO A 15 -28.61 -17.22 -19.77
CA PRO A 15 -28.10 -16.19 -20.66
C PRO A 15 -26.70 -16.57 -21.14
N GLU A 16 -26.41 -16.29 -22.40
CA GLU A 16 -25.16 -16.71 -23.07
C GLU A 16 -23.91 -16.31 -22.29
N TRP A 17 -23.89 -15.09 -21.72
CA TRP A 17 -22.77 -14.61 -20.92
C TRP A 17 -22.43 -15.53 -19.74
N ALA A 18 -23.43 -16.14 -19.08
CA ALA A 18 -23.21 -17.01 -17.93
C ALA A 18 -22.61 -18.36 -18.35
N VAL A 19 -22.99 -18.85 -19.53
CA VAL A 19 -22.40 -20.06 -20.13
C VAL A 19 -20.95 -19.80 -20.51
N LEU A 20 -20.68 -18.65 -21.14
CA LEU A 20 -19.32 -18.24 -21.53
C LEU A 20 -18.42 -18.00 -20.32
N GLU A 21 -18.93 -17.39 -19.25
CA GLU A 21 -18.18 -17.20 -18.00
C GLU A 21 -17.80 -18.55 -17.38
N ARG A 22 -18.73 -19.52 -17.32
CA ARG A 22 -18.41 -20.88 -16.84
C ARG A 22 -17.39 -21.58 -17.72
N ALA A 23 -17.49 -21.46 -19.04
CA ALA A 23 -16.51 -22.03 -19.97
C ALA A 23 -15.11 -21.39 -19.79
N LEU A 24 -15.05 -20.08 -19.54
CA LEU A 24 -13.80 -19.38 -19.24
C LEU A 24 -13.19 -19.86 -17.92
N ILE A 25 -13.99 -20.00 -16.86
CA ILE A 25 -13.54 -20.54 -15.58
C ILE A 25 -12.98 -21.96 -15.75
N ASP A 26 -13.69 -22.82 -16.49
CA ASP A 26 -13.26 -24.20 -16.74
C ASP A 26 -11.94 -24.26 -17.52
N LEU A 27 -11.73 -23.36 -18.48
CA LEU A 27 -10.45 -23.22 -19.18
C LEU A 27 -9.33 -22.74 -18.25
N MET A 28 -9.59 -21.69 -17.45
CA MET A 28 -8.63 -21.11 -16.51
C MET A 28 -8.21 -22.11 -15.42
N ASN A 29 -9.08 -23.05 -15.04
CA ASN A 29 -8.75 -24.12 -14.09
C ASN A 29 -7.54 -24.96 -14.53
N GLY A 30 -7.29 -25.13 -15.83
CA GLY A 30 -6.14 -25.86 -16.36
C GLY A 30 -4.86 -25.03 -16.50
N ALA A 31 -4.97 -23.70 -16.61
CA ALA A 31 -3.82 -22.84 -16.90
C ALA A 31 -2.81 -22.76 -15.75
N VAL A 32 -3.27 -22.91 -14.51
CA VAL A 32 -2.40 -22.81 -13.32
C VAL A 32 -1.31 -23.88 -13.28
N ASP A 33 -1.57 -25.07 -13.83
CA ASP A 33 -0.61 -26.17 -13.78
C ASP A 33 0.67 -25.83 -14.58
N LEU A 34 0.52 -25.09 -15.69
CA LEU A 34 1.64 -24.55 -16.48
C LEU A 34 2.44 -23.48 -15.71
N VAL A 35 1.74 -22.63 -14.94
CA VAL A 35 2.38 -21.58 -14.12
C VAL A 35 3.22 -22.23 -13.02
N LEU A 36 2.66 -23.20 -12.31
CA LEU A 36 3.34 -23.94 -11.25
C LEU A 36 4.57 -24.68 -11.78
N GLU A 37 4.48 -25.32 -12.95
CA GLU A 37 5.61 -26.04 -13.56
C GLU A 37 6.72 -25.10 -14.02
N LYS A 38 6.37 -23.95 -14.61
CA LYS A 38 7.33 -23.06 -15.26
C LYS A 38 8.03 -22.12 -14.29
N TYR A 39 7.32 -21.60 -13.29
CA TYR A 39 7.80 -20.47 -12.47
C TYR A 39 8.11 -20.85 -11.02
N LEU A 40 7.77 -22.07 -10.59
CA LEU A 40 8.06 -22.54 -9.23
C LEU A 40 9.00 -23.74 -9.24
N ARG A 41 9.80 -23.83 -8.18
CA ARG A 41 10.55 -25.03 -7.83
C ARG A 41 9.58 -26.13 -7.39
N LYS A 42 10.04 -27.39 -7.35
CA LYS A 42 9.22 -28.55 -6.92
C LYS A 42 8.64 -28.39 -5.51
N ASN A 43 9.34 -27.69 -4.61
CA ASN A 43 8.88 -27.40 -3.26
C ASN A 43 7.87 -26.22 -3.20
N GLY A 44 7.59 -25.55 -4.32
CA GLY A 44 6.66 -24.41 -4.44
C GLY A 44 7.33 -23.04 -4.32
N GLU A 45 8.63 -23.00 -4.04
CA GLU A 45 9.36 -21.73 -3.93
C GLU A 45 9.47 -21.06 -5.29
N LEU A 46 9.48 -19.73 -5.30
CA LEU A 46 9.74 -18.97 -6.51
C LEU A 46 11.17 -19.23 -6.98
N LEU A 47 11.38 -19.14 -8.29
CA LEU A 47 12.73 -19.19 -8.87
C LEU A 47 13.58 -17.97 -8.49
N TRP A 48 12.92 -16.83 -8.21
CA TRP A 48 13.53 -15.64 -7.62
C TRP A 48 13.43 -15.68 -6.08
N PRO A 49 14.44 -15.20 -5.34
CA PRO A 49 15.75 -14.73 -5.81
C PRO A 49 16.59 -15.86 -6.44
N PRO A 50 17.42 -15.56 -7.46
CA PRO A 50 18.15 -16.60 -8.21
C PRO A 50 19.28 -17.24 -7.39
N ASP A 51 19.79 -16.55 -6.37
CA ASP A 51 20.78 -17.06 -5.41
C ASP A 51 20.50 -16.54 -3.99
N ASP A 52 21.14 -17.17 -2.99
CA ASP A 52 20.92 -16.93 -1.56
C ASP A 52 21.65 -15.68 -1.02
N THR A 53 22.23 -14.84 -1.89
CA THR A 53 23.01 -13.66 -1.49
C THR A 53 22.22 -12.35 -1.56
N LEU A 54 20.94 -12.39 -1.97
CA LEU A 54 20.09 -11.20 -1.99
C LEU A 54 20.05 -10.57 -0.60
N VAL A 55 20.39 -9.28 -0.56
CA VAL A 55 20.18 -8.40 0.58
C VAL A 55 19.31 -7.25 0.12
N SER A 56 18.04 -7.25 0.52
CA SER A 56 17.04 -6.27 0.08
C SER A 56 15.88 -6.24 1.06
N TYR A 57 15.27 -5.08 1.27
CA TYR A 57 13.96 -4.98 1.92
C TYR A 57 12.79 -4.92 0.92
N ASP A 58 13.09 -4.89 -0.38
CA ASP A 58 12.17 -4.74 -1.51
C ASP A 58 12.00 -6.07 -2.28
N GLY A 59 10.83 -6.26 -2.90
CA GLY A 59 10.45 -7.37 -3.80
C GLY A 59 9.68 -8.52 -3.14
N LEU A 60 9.37 -8.44 -1.83
CA LEU A 60 8.57 -9.45 -1.15
C LEU A 60 7.08 -9.37 -1.53
N ASP A 61 6.57 -8.14 -1.66
CA ASP A 61 5.25 -7.79 -2.18
C ASP A 61 4.99 -8.46 -3.54
N ASP A 62 5.89 -8.29 -4.51
CA ASP A 62 5.83 -8.93 -5.84
C ASP A 62 5.63 -10.46 -5.77
N ALA A 63 6.28 -11.10 -4.79
CA ALA A 63 6.18 -12.53 -4.58
C ALA A 63 4.76 -12.94 -4.14
N TYR A 64 4.10 -12.15 -3.31
CA TYR A 64 2.69 -12.36 -2.94
C TYR A 64 1.73 -11.96 -4.07
N GLU A 65 2.00 -10.86 -4.76
CA GLU A 65 1.19 -10.35 -5.87
C GLU A 65 1.05 -11.34 -7.01
N SER A 66 2.10 -12.11 -7.29
CA SER A 66 2.12 -13.17 -8.30
C SER A 66 0.96 -14.18 -8.14
N PHE A 67 0.34 -14.26 -6.96
CA PHE A 67 -0.70 -15.23 -6.62
C PHE A 67 -1.98 -14.61 -6.02
N HIS A 68 -2.04 -13.28 -5.90
CA HIS A 68 -3.10 -12.60 -5.12
C HIS A 68 -4.52 -12.90 -5.62
N SER A 69 -4.70 -13.15 -6.92
CA SER A 69 -6.03 -13.38 -7.49
C SER A 69 -6.54 -14.81 -7.30
N TRP A 70 -5.72 -15.77 -6.83
CA TRP A 70 -6.14 -17.17 -6.69
C TRP A 70 -7.29 -17.40 -5.70
N PRO A 71 -7.29 -16.81 -4.48
CA PRO A 71 -8.42 -16.97 -3.57
C PRO A 71 -9.69 -16.29 -4.12
N LEU A 72 -9.55 -15.16 -4.81
CA LEU A 72 -10.68 -14.49 -5.47
C LEU A 72 -11.25 -15.37 -6.59
N PHE A 73 -10.40 -15.97 -7.42
CA PHE A 73 -10.85 -16.88 -8.48
C PHE A 73 -11.58 -18.10 -7.91
N TYR A 74 -11.12 -18.65 -6.78
CA TYR A 74 -11.85 -19.69 -6.04
C TYR A 74 -13.24 -19.21 -5.62
N LEU A 75 -13.35 -18.02 -5.01
CA LEU A 75 -14.63 -17.43 -4.57
C LEU A 75 -15.62 -17.20 -5.74
N LEU A 76 -15.11 -16.90 -6.94
CA LEU A 76 -15.90 -16.72 -8.15
C LEU A 76 -16.34 -18.06 -8.80
N GLY A 77 -15.99 -19.20 -8.20
CA GLY A 77 -16.40 -20.52 -8.64
C GLY A 77 -15.36 -21.28 -9.47
N GLY A 78 -14.09 -20.87 -9.38
CA GLY A 78 -12.94 -21.66 -9.80
C GLY A 78 -12.79 -22.95 -8.97
N HIS A 79 -11.94 -23.87 -9.44
CA HIS A 79 -11.77 -25.18 -8.83
C HIS A 79 -11.22 -25.09 -7.38
N ASP A 80 -11.66 -25.98 -6.48
CA ASP A 80 -11.26 -26.02 -5.06
C ASP A 80 -9.74 -26.07 -4.83
N LYS A 81 -8.98 -26.54 -5.83
CA LYS A 81 -7.51 -26.57 -5.80
C LYS A 81 -6.90 -25.19 -5.58
N PHE A 82 -7.54 -24.12 -6.05
CA PHE A 82 -7.02 -22.76 -5.89
C PHE A 82 -7.00 -22.33 -4.43
N LEU A 83 -7.94 -22.76 -3.59
CA LEU A 83 -7.90 -22.47 -2.16
C LEU A 83 -6.69 -23.18 -1.49
N ALA A 84 -6.50 -24.46 -1.80
CA ALA A 84 -5.37 -25.24 -1.27
C ALA A 84 -4.01 -24.69 -1.76
N LEU A 85 -3.92 -24.33 -3.04
CA LEU A 85 -2.75 -23.69 -3.63
C LEU A 85 -2.46 -22.33 -2.99
N SER A 86 -3.49 -21.54 -2.70
CA SER A 86 -3.34 -20.22 -2.08
C SER A 86 -2.73 -20.32 -0.68
N HIS A 87 -3.28 -21.19 0.19
CA HIS A 87 -2.70 -21.43 1.52
C HIS A 87 -1.25 -21.90 1.43
N ARG A 88 -0.97 -22.87 0.55
CA ARG A 88 0.38 -23.39 0.33
C ARG A 88 1.33 -22.29 -0.14
N GLN A 89 0.91 -21.49 -1.12
CA GLN A 89 1.80 -20.52 -1.74
C GLN A 89 2.12 -19.38 -0.79
N PHE A 90 1.14 -18.89 -0.02
CA PHE A 90 1.38 -17.93 1.05
C PHE A 90 2.43 -18.47 2.04
N ASP A 91 2.25 -19.70 2.53
CA ASP A 91 3.18 -20.34 3.47
C ASP A 91 4.60 -20.49 2.91
N VAL A 92 4.71 -20.88 1.64
CA VAL A 92 5.99 -21.09 0.98
C VAL A 92 6.73 -19.76 0.75
N ILE A 93 6.04 -18.71 0.28
CA ILE A 93 6.63 -17.37 0.14
C ILE A 93 7.12 -16.87 1.49
N THR A 94 6.26 -16.88 2.51
CA THR A 94 6.64 -16.44 3.86
C THR A 94 7.87 -17.19 4.39
N SER A 95 7.94 -18.50 4.15
CA SER A 95 9.08 -19.33 4.58
C SER A 95 10.35 -19.12 3.74
N GLN A 96 10.20 -18.82 2.43
CA GLN A 96 11.30 -18.51 1.53
C GLN A 96 11.97 -17.20 1.93
N PHE A 97 11.17 -16.15 2.11
CA PHE A 97 11.66 -14.80 2.40
C PHE A 97 12.09 -14.58 3.85
N ALA A 98 11.81 -15.54 4.75
CA ALA A 98 12.40 -15.58 6.09
C ALA A 98 13.90 -15.93 6.09
N ARG A 99 14.50 -16.25 4.93
CA ARG A 99 15.91 -16.63 4.80
C ARG A 99 16.81 -15.54 4.22
N TYR A 100 16.25 -14.53 3.57
CA TYR A 100 17.02 -13.46 2.92
C TYR A 100 17.16 -12.27 3.86
N ASP A 101 18.37 -11.73 4.00
CA ASP A 101 18.67 -10.57 4.84
C ASP A 101 18.06 -9.30 4.22
N CYS A 102 17.50 -8.41 5.05
CA CYS A 102 17.00 -7.13 4.58
C CYS A 102 18.05 -6.00 4.58
N GLY A 103 19.28 -6.28 5.03
CA GLY A 103 20.35 -5.30 5.17
C GLY A 103 20.36 -4.58 6.52
N ALA A 104 19.49 -4.98 7.46
CA ALA A 104 19.38 -4.43 8.80
C ALA A 104 19.72 -5.43 9.92
N GLY A 105 20.34 -6.56 9.58
CA GLY A 105 20.76 -7.58 10.55
C GLY A 105 19.64 -8.56 10.94
N HIS A 106 18.60 -8.65 10.13
CA HIS A 106 17.50 -9.62 10.26
C HIS A 106 16.86 -9.87 8.88
N PRO A 107 16.08 -10.95 8.70
CA PRO A 107 15.52 -11.27 7.39
C PRO A 107 14.39 -10.32 6.96
N MET A 108 14.02 -10.41 5.67
CA MET A 108 12.88 -9.69 5.06
C MET A 108 11.56 -10.02 5.77
N VAL A 109 11.36 -11.29 6.14
CA VAL A 109 10.20 -11.76 6.89
C VAL A 109 10.61 -12.11 8.32
N VAL A 110 10.01 -11.43 9.30
CA VAL A 110 10.13 -11.75 10.72
C VAL A 110 8.74 -11.99 11.30
N LYS A 111 8.56 -13.10 12.02
CA LYS A 111 7.25 -13.50 12.59
C LYS A 111 6.11 -13.58 11.54
N GLU A 112 6.45 -14.08 10.35
CA GLU A 112 5.56 -14.24 9.19
C GLU A 112 5.08 -12.93 8.54
N TYR A 113 5.66 -11.79 8.92
CA TYR A 113 5.32 -10.49 8.38
C TYR A 113 6.55 -9.77 7.86
N GLU A 114 6.34 -8.80 6.98
CA GLU A 114 7.44 -8.00 6.44
C GLU A 114 8.06 -7.10 7.51
N GLN A 115 9.39 -6.99 7.49
CA GLN A 115 10.12 -6.33 8.57
C GLN A 115 9.92 -4.81 8.65
N GLY A 116 9.64 -4.15 7.53
CA GLY A 116 9.63 -2.69 7.45
C GLY A 116 9.62 -2.13 6.04
N TYR A 117 8.60 -2.41 5.22
CA TYR A 117 8.44 -1.77 3.89
C TYR A 117 7.32 -0.72 3.91
N ASP A 118 7.03 -0.02 2.80
CA ASP A 118 5.99 1.01 2.80
C ASP A 118 4.60 0.43 2.50
N TRP A 119 3.56 1.17 2.88
CA TRP A 119 2.19 0.68 2.81
C TRP A 119 1.59 0.65 1.41
N MET A 120 2.20 1.31 0.41
CA MET A 120 1.79 1.14 -0.97
C MET A 120 2.06 -0.32 -1.36
N HIS A 121 3.32 -0.72 -1.29
CA HIS A 121 3.78 -2.06 -1.66
C HIS A 121 3.23 -3.17 -0.74
N GLN A 122 3.25 -2.96 0.59
CA GLN A 122 2.60 -3.90 1.51
C GLN A 122 1.12 -4.09 1.17
N GLY A 123 0.43 -3.01 0.80
CA GLY A 123 -0.97 -3.05 0.39
C GLY A 123 -1.18 -3.95 -0.82
N GLU A 124 -0.35 -3.81 -1.86
CA GLU A 124 -0.38 -4.61 -3.08
C GLU A 124 -0.17 -6.10 -2.77
N GLY A 125 0.90 -6.44 -2.04
CA GLY A 125 1.18 -7.82 -1.64
C GLY A 125 0.10 -8.45 -0.76
N TYR A 126 -0.40 -7.72 0.26
CA TYR A 126 -1.35 -8.27 1.22
C TYR A 126 -2.79 -8.37 0.72
N LEU A 127 -3.11 -7.88 -0.49
CA LEU A 127 -4.35 -8.27 -1.19
C LEU A 127 -4.50 -9.79 -1.24
N PHE A 128 -3.40 -10.52 -1.44
CA PHE A 128 -3.40 -11.98 -1.40
C PHE A 128 -3.90 -12.50 -0.05
N PHE A 129 -3.39 -11.95 1.05
CA PHE A 129 -3.78 -12.34 2.39
C PHE A 129 -5.26 -12.01 2.67
N TYR A 130 -5.73 -10.83 2.28
CA TYR A 130 -7.13 -10.44 2.49
C TYR A 130 -8.10 -11.33 1.73
N PHE A 131 -7.83 -11.62 0.45
CA PHE A 131 -8.66 -12.55 -0.32
C PHE A 131 -8.58 -13.98 0.23
N LEU A 132 -7.43 -14.41 0.74
CA LEU A 132 -7.29 -15.72 1.37
C LEU A 132 -8.14 -15.84 2.66
N ASN A 133 -8.21 -14.77 3.46
CA ASN A 133 -9.09 -14.72 4.63
C ASN A 133 -10.58 -14.68 4.25
N LEU A 134 -10.92 -14.00 3.15
CA LEU A 134 -12.29 -13.99 2.62
C LEU A 134 -12.70 -15.38 2.07
N ALA A 135 -11.77 -16.08 1.41
CA ALA A 135 -11.98 -17.40 0.84
C ALA A 135 -12.11 -18.50 1.90
N ASP A 136 -11.39 -18.38 3.01
CA ASP A 136 -11.45 -19.32 4.14
C ASP A 136 -11.48 -18.59 5.49
N PRO A 137 -12.66 -18.05 5.87
CA PRO A 137 -12.82 -17.27 7.10
C PRO A 137 -12.74 -18.13 8.37
N GLN A 138 -12.71 -19.46 8.25
CA GLN A 138 -12.60 -20.38 9.40
C GLN A 138 -11.15 -20.86 9.64
N SER A 139 -10.20 -20.44 8.80
CA SER A 139 -8.78 -20.77 9.00
C SER A 139 -8.24 -20.16 10.30
N GLN A 140 -8.03 -21.01 11.30
CA GLN A 140 -7.42 -20.59 12.57
C GLN A 140 -6.02 -20.01 12.36
N LYS A 141 -5.24 -20.58 11.42
CA LYS A 141 -3.91 -20.08 11.09
C LYS A 141 -3.93 -18.64 10.58
N ASN A 142 -4.88 -18.33 9.68
CA ASN A 142 -4.99 -16.97 9.13
C ASN A 142 -5.60 -15.99 10.12
N LYS A 143 -6.49 -16.46 11.01
CA LYS A 143 -6.93 -15.69 12.18
C LYS A 143 -5.76 -15.31 13.09
N ASP A 144 -4.89 -16.28 13.43
CA ASP A 144 -3.72 -16.05 14.29
C ASP A 144 -2.72 -15.09 13.62
N ARG A 145 -2.53 -15.20 12.30
CA ARG A 145 -1.76 -14.23 11.50
C ARG A 145 -2.37 -12.84 11.55
N SER A 146 -3.68 -12.71 11.31
CA SER A 146 -4.37 -11.41 11.33
C SER A 146 -4.20 -10.70 12.68
N ILE A 147 -4.37 -11.43 13.78
CA ILE A 147 -4.16 -10.91 15.15
C ILE A 147 -2.70 -10.46 15.34
N ARG A 148 -1.74 -11.30 14.95
CA ARG A 148 -0.31 -10.99 15.08
C ARG A 148 0.10 -9.78 14.25
N PHE A 149 -0.34 -9.71 12.99
CA PHE A 149 0.00 -8.64 12.06
C PHE A 149 -0.59 -7.30 12.53
N ALA A 150 -1.85 -7.29 12.97
CA ALA A 150 -2.45 -6.11 13.61
C ALA A 150 -1.71 -5.72 14.90
N GLY A 151 -1.22 -6.70 15.68
CA GLY A 151 -0.42 -6.48 16.88
C GLY A 151 0.84 -5.63 16.67
N PHE A 152 1.43 -5.64 15.47
CA PHE A 152 2.57 -4.76 15.14
C PHE A 152 2.19 -3.28 15.07
N TYR A 153 0.93 -2.96 14.78
CA TYR A 153 0.40 -1.59 14.70
C TYR A 153 -0.31 -1.15 15.97
N LEU A 154 -0.83 -2.10 16.75
CA LEU A 154 -1.41 -1.88 18.07
C LEU A 154 -0.37 -1.88 19.20
N ASN A 155 0.92 -2.03 18.87
CA ASN A 155 2.06 -2.09 19.81
C ASN A 155 2.02 -3.27 20.79
N GLU A 156 1.38 -4.37 20.41
CA GLU A 156 1.15 -5.53 21.30
C GLU A 156 2.35 -6.48 21.37
N ASP A 157 3.26 -6.40 20.39
CA ASP A 157 4.46 -7.22 20.38
C ASP A 157 5.58 -6.59 21.21
N GLU A 158 5.76 -7.06 22.44
CA GLU A 158 6.77 -6.55 23.37
C GLU A 158 8.22 -6.68 22.87
N THR A 159 8.51 -7.60 21.94
CA THR A 159 9.89 -7.81 21.46
C THR A 159 10.34 -6.74 20.49
N ILE A 160 9.43 -5.91 19.97
CA ILE A 160 9.78 -4.78 19.10
C ILE A 160 10.33 -3.64 19.97
N PRO A 161 11.61 -3.25 19.83
CA PRO A 161 12.24 -2.25 20.70
C PRO A 161 11.60 -0.87 20.57
N GLU A 162 11.34 -0.45 19.33
CA GLU A 162 10.65 0.80 19.03
C GLU A 162 9.34 0.52 18.31
N LYS A 163 8.24 0.91 18.95
CA LYS A 163 6.89 0.64 18.44
C LYS A 163 6.55 1.46 17.20
N ASN A 164 5.83 0.85 16.25
CA ASN A 164 5.37 1.47 15.00
C ASN A 164 4.45 2.67 15.22
N TYR A 165 3.55 2.57 16.19
CA TYR A 165 2.49 3.55 16.41
C TYR A 165 2.74 4.39 17.66
N ASP A 166 2.51 5.70 17.58
CA ASP A 166 2.41 6.59 18.73
C ASP A 166 0.92 6.88 19.03
N PRO A 167 0.37 6.35 20.14
CA PRO A 167 -1.04 6.54 20.49
C PRO A 167 -1.35 7.95 21.01
N VAL A 168 -0.34 8.75 21.39
CA VAL A 168 -0.54 10.13 21.88
C VAL A 168 -0.82 11.06 20.71
N HIS A 169 0.05 11.03 19.70
CA HIS A 169 -0.08 11.88 18.50
C HIS A 169 -0.87 11.21 17.37
N LYS A 170 -1.26 9.95 17.55
CA LYS A 170 -2.00 9.12 16.57
C LYS A 170 -1.30 9.11 15.21
N ILE A 171 -0.02 8.73 15.25
CA ILE A 171 0.84 8.63 14.06
C ILE A 171 1.51 7.26 13.98
N LEU A 172 1.76 6.81 12.77
CA LEU A 172 2.78 5.81 12.48
C LEU A 172 4.13 6.51 12.28
N LYS A 173 5.17 6.05 12.97
CA LYS A 173 6.40 6.84 13.16
C LYS A 173 7.31 6.95 11.93
N SER A 174 6.96 6.28 10.84
CA SER A 174 7.76 6.20 9.61
C SER A 174 6.84 5.81 8.46
N ALA A 175 7.23 6.12 7.22
CA ALA A 175 6.59 5.56 6.03
C ALA A 175 6.90 4.06 5.83
N TYR A 176 8.02 3.59 6.37
CA TYR A 176 8.41 2.18 6.40
C TYR A 176 8.10 1.57 7.77
N LEU A 177 7.28 0.51 7.82
CA LEU A 177 6.74 -0.06 9.06
C LEU A 177 6.61 -1.57 8.94
N GLY A 178 6.80 -2.31 10.03
CA GLY A 178 6.63 -3.75 9.97
C GLY A 178 6.89 -4.47 11.28
N SER A 179 7.21 -5.76 11.19
CA SER A 179 7.41 -6.64 12.36
C SER A 179 8.66 -6.32 13.18
N MET A 180 9.54 -5.44 12.69
CA MET A 180 10.72 -4.96 13.42
C MET A 180 10.61 -3.51 13.88
N GLY A 181 9.42 -2.91 13.79
CA GLY A 181 9.17 -1.51 14.16
C GLY A 181 9.36 -0.55 12.98
N PRO A 182 9.52 0.75 13.25
CA PRO A 182 9.76 1.75 12.22
C PRO A 182 11.04 1.46 11.44
N GLY A 183 10.93 1.29 10.11
CA GLY A 183 12.01 0.97 9.19
C GLY A 183 12.93 2.16 8.88
N TYR A 184 13.46 2.84 9.90
CA TYR A 184 14.30 4.02 9.75
C TYR A 184 15.55 3.78 8.88
N HIS A 185 16.05 2.55 8.86
CA HIS A 185 17.20 2.15 8.07
C HIS A 185 16.95 2.19 6.56
N ASN A 186 15.71 2.12 6.08
CA ASN A 186 15.40 2.23 4.65
C ASN A 186 15.57 3.66 4.10
N PHE A 187 15.78 4.64 4.99
CA PHE A 187 16.19 5.99 4.60
C PHE A 187 17.72 6.14 4.57
N ASN A 188 18.47 5.08 4.85
CA ASN A 188 19.92 5.08 4.74
C ASN A 188 20.37 4.96 3.29
N GLY A 189 21.50 5.61 2.98
CA GLY A 189 22.08 5.64 1.64
C GLY A 189 21.83 6.93 0.88
N ASP A 190 22.42 6.99 -0.30
CA ASP A 190 22.29 8.09 -1.26
C ASP A 190 21.07 7.81 -2.16
N TRP A 191 20.42 8.87 -2.66
CA TRP A 191 19.28 8.73 -3.57
C TRP A 191 19.76 8.81 -5.03
N HIS A 192 20.22 7.67 -5.56
CA HIS A 192 20.79 7.59 -6.90
C HIS A 192 19.74 7.63 -8.01
N TYR A 193 20.13 8.19 -9.16
CA TYR A 193 19.33 8.10 -10.38
C TYR A 193 19.02 6.63 -10.74
N ALA A 194 17.74 6.36 -11.01
CA ALA A 194 17.29 5.15 -11.66
C ALA A 194 16.39 5.52 -12.86
N PRO A 195 16.43 4.75 -13.97
CA PRO A 195 15.68 5.10 -15.19
C PRO A 195 14.18 5.32 -14.98
N TYR A 196 13.55 4.63 -14.02
CA TYR A 196 12.12 4.80 -13.74
C TYR A 196 11.77 6.15 -13.11
N MET A 197 12.73 6.85 -12.49
CA MET A 197 12.46 8.10 -11.77
C MET A 197 11.97 9.22 -12.71
N VAL A 198 12.30 9.15 -14.00
CA VAL A 198 11.87 10.12 -15.02
C VAL A 198 10.35 10.20 -15.18
N TYR A 199 9.62 9.16 -14.75
CA TYR A 199 8.15 9.13 -14.78
C TYR A 199 7.52 9.83 -13.57
N TYR A 200 8.32 10.12 -12.54
CA TYR A 200 7.85 10.60 -11.24
C TYR A 200 8.48 11.93 -10.82
N GLY A 201 9.66 12.28 -11.33
CA GLY A 201 10.39 13.48 -10.93
C GLY A 201 11.13 13.33 -9.60
N LEU A 202 11.52 14.46 -9.02
CA LEU A 202 12.24 14.50 -7.74
C LEU A 202 11.29 14.46 -6.53
N PRO A 203 11.70 13.87 -5.39
CA PRO A 203 10.95 13.97 -4.15
C PRO A 203 10.99 15.39 -3.55
N PHE A 204 12.08 16.13 -3.80
CA PHE A 204 12.28 17.50 -3.31
C PHE A 204 12.95 18.34 -4.40
N TYR A 205 12.43 19.54 -4.67
CA TYR A 205 12.96 20.46 -5.68
C TYR A 205 13.77 21.62 -5.10
N ASP A 206 13.88 21.68 -3.77
CA ASP A 206 14.61 22.69 -3.01
C ASP A 206 16.01 22.24 -2.59
N VAL A 207 16.50 21.10 -3.11
CA VAL A 207 17.86 20.62 -2.85
C VAL A 207 18.86 21.41 -3.70
N PRO A 208 19.83 22.12 -3.10
CA PRO A 208 20.74 22.99 -3.85
C PRO A 208 21.49 22.24 -4.95
N GLY A 209 21.37 22.76 -6.18
CA GLY A 209 22.05 22.19 -7.36
C GLY A 209 21.37 20.97 -7.99
N VAL A 210 20.22 20.52 -7.46
CA VAL A 210 19.42 19.43 -8.03
C VAL A 210 18.12 20.01 -8.59
N ARG A 211 17.93 19.92 -9.92
CA ARG A 211 16.74 20.48 -10.59
C ARG A 211 15.91 19.44 -11.33
N THR A 212 16.53 18.35 -11.75
CA THR A 212 15.93 17.24 -12.51
C THR A 212 16.40 15.90 -11.95
N VAL A 213 15.71 14.81 -12.24
CA VAL A 213 16.17 13.47 -11.82
C VAL A 213 17.53 13.11 -12.41
N LEU A 214 17.87 13.67 -13.58
CA LEU A 214 19.17 13.44 -14.23
C LEU A 214 20.34 14.01 -13.43
N ASP A 215 20.11 15.03 -12.61
CA ASP A 215 21.13 15.58 -11.71
C ASP A 215 21.60 14.53 -10.67
N LEU A 216 20.77 13.54 -10.35
CA LEU A 216 21.12 12.46 -9.41
C LEU A 216 22.13 11.44 -9.99
N GLN A 217 22.55 11.61 -11.24
CA GLN A 217 23.71 10.89 -11.79
C GLN A 217 25.03 11.38 -11.18
N ASP A 218 25.07 12.61 -10.67
CA ASP A 218 26.19 13.10 -9.87
C ASP A 218 26.11 12.52 -8.45
N PRO A 219 27.11 11.75 -7.98
CA PRO A 219 27.09 11.15 -6.66
C PRO A 219 26.97 12.17 -5.51
N GLN A 220 27.51 13.39 -5.66
CA GLN A 220 27.40 14.41 -4.61
C GLN A 220 25.96 14.92 -4.49
N LYS A 221 25.26 15.05 -5.62
CA LYS A 221 23.86 15.46 -5.66
C LYS A 221 22.93 14.35 -5.17
N ALA A 222 23.19 13.10 -5.56
CA ALA A 222 22.49 11.92 -5.04
C ALA A 222 22.61 11.80 -3.52
N LYS A 223 23.82 12.02 -2.99
CA LYS A 223 24.05 12.08 -1.54
C LYS A 223 23.27 13.22 -0.89
N ALA A 224 23.33 14.43 -1.43
CA ALA A 224 22.61 15.59 -0.88
C ALA A 224 21.10 15.34 -0.84
N MET A 225 20.53 14.73 -1.89
CA MET A 225 19.13 14.32 -1.91
C MET A 225 18.82 13.24 -0.86
N GLY A 226 19.69 12.23 -0.71
CA GLY A 226 19.55 11.20 0.31
C GLY A 226 19.57 11.75 1.74
N ASP A 227 20.47 12.70 2.02
CA ASP A 227 20.56 13.38 3.33
C ASP A 227 19.27 14.17 3.64
N VAL A 228 18.75 14.92 2.65
CA VAL A 228 17.48 15.67 2.78
C VAL A 228 16.29 14.73 2.95
N ARG A 229 16.22 13.66 2.16
CA ARG A 229 15.15 12.66 2.28
C ARG A 229 15.13 12.04 3.68
N ARG A 230 16.31 11.69 4.20
CA ARG A 230 16.41 11.12 5.54
C ARG A 230 15.98 12.10 6.62
N SER A 231 16.46 13.34 6.59
CA SER A 231 16.11 14.33 7.63
C SER A 231 14.62 14.66 7.65
N ARG A 232 13.96 14.64 6.48
CA ARG A 232 12.56 15.03 6.32
C ARG A 232 11.55 13.90 6.51
N LEU A 233 11.89 12.67 6.11
CA LEU A 233 10.93 11.57 6.01
C LEU A 233 11.18 10.43 6.98
N GLN A 234 12.40 10.26 7.52
CA GLN A 234 12.74 9.08 8.32
C GLN A 234 11.80 8.89 9.50
N LYS A 235 11.38 9.99 10.14
CA LYS A 235 10.54 9.98 11.34
C LYS A 235 9.18 10.66 11.12
N SER A 236 8.70 10.65 9.88
CA SER A 236 7.41 11.24 9.52
C SER A 236 6.41 10.14 9.22
N ASP A 237 5.18 10.33 9.68
CA ASP A 237 4.02 9.64 9.14
C ASP A 237 3.68 10.21 7.77
N THR A 238 3.08 9.40 6.91
CA THR A 238 2.69 9.79 5.56
C THR A 238 1.28 9.30 5.28
N VAL A 239 0.52 10.05 4.48
CA VAL A 239 -0.91 9.76 4.24
C VAL A 239 -1.15 8.35 3.69
N ILE A 240 -0.18 7.79 2.97
CA ILE A 240 -0.25 6.43 2.42
C ILE A 240 -0.39 5.35 3.52
N ASN A 241 0.09 5.61 4.73
CA ASN A 241 -0.02 4.69 5.86
C ASN A 241 -1.47 4.45 6.31
N LEU A 242 -2.45 5.24 5.86
CA LEU A 242 -3.88 4.95 6.03
C LEU A 242 -4.29 3.58 5.46
N ILE A 243 -3.56 3.06 4.47
CA ILE A 243 -3.79 1.71 3.91
C ILE A 243 -3.65 0.63 5.01
N ALA A 244 -2.83 0.88 6.04
CA ALA A 244 -2.64 -0.02 7.18
C ALA A 244 -3.93 -0.42 7.90
N THR A 245 -4.95 0.45 7.82
CA THR A 245 -6.25 0.20 8.43
C THR A 245 -6.89 -1.10 7.96
N SER A 246 -6.63 -1.56 6.73
CA SER A 246 -7.14 -2.83 6.22
C SER A 246 -6.53 -4.06 6.90
N MET A 247 -5.25 -4.00 7.27
CA MET A 247 -4.61 -5.07 8.02
C MET A 247 -5.21 -5.22 9.42
N VAL A 248 -5.43 -4.09 10.09
CA VAL A 248 -6.10 -4.06 11.40
C VAL A 248 -7.57 -4.46 11.27
N MET A 249 -8.24 -4.07 10.19
CA MET A 249 -9.63 -4.44 9.91
C MET A 249 -9.78 -5.95 9.71
N ASN A 250 -8.81 -6.60 9.05
CA ASN A 250 -8.82 -8.05 8.89
C ASN A 250 -8.83 -8.79 10.24
N ALA A 251 -8.06 -8.30 11.23
CA ALA A 251 -8.13 -8.83 12.60
C ALA A 251 -9.48 -8.58 13.27
N TYR A 252 -10.08 -7.40 13.05
CA TYR A 252 -11.44 -7.11 13.52
C TYR A 252 -12.48 -8.06 12.94
N LEU A 253 -12.44 -8.35 11.64
CA LEU A 253 -13.37 -9.25 10.97
C LEU A 253 -13.34 -10.68 11.54
N HIS A 254 -12.17 -11.14 12.01
CA HIS A 254 -12.00 -12.46 12.65
C HIS A 254 -12.45 -12.54 14.10
N THR A 255 -12.49 -11.42 14.81
CA THR A 255 -12.55 -11.40 16.28
C THR A 255 -13.71 -10.60 16.85
N GLY A 256 -14.14 -9.54 16.15
CA GLY A 256 -15.06 -8.53 16.65
C GLY A 256 -14.52 -7.69 17.82
N ASP A 257 -13.22 -7.78 18.12
CA ASP A 257 -12.63 -7.09 19.29
C ASP A 257 -12.61 -5.57 19.08
N PRO A 258 -13.25 -4.77 19.96
CA PRO A 258 -13.34 -3.32 19.80
C PRO A 258 -11.99 -2.59 19.76
N LYS A 259 -10.88 -3.18 20.25
CA LYS A 259 -9.56 -2.52 20.19
C LYS A 259 -9.12 -2.21 18.76
N TYR A 260 -9.40 -3.11 17.80
CA TYR A 260 -9.05 -2.93 16.40
C TYR A 260 -9.89 -1.81 15.77
N LYS A 261 -11.20 -1.82 16.04
CA LYS A 261 -12.12 -0.76 15.61
C LYS A 261 -11.67 0.61 16.13
N ASN A 262 -11.33 0.70 17.42
CA ASN A 262 -10.92 1.96 18.03
C ASN A 262 -9.62 2.48 17.41
N TRP A 263 -8.62 1.60 17.20
CA TRP A 263 -7.36 1.98 16.55
C TRP A 263 -7.59 2.54 15.13
N ILE A 264 -8.41 1.87 14.31
CA ILE A 264 -8.71 2.30 12.94
C ILE A 264 -9.38 3.68 12.94
N LEU A 265 -10.39 3.88 13.80
CA LEU A 265 -11.12 5.14 13.86
C LEU A 265 -10.24 6.27 14.41
N ASP A 266 -9.47 6.02 15.47
CA ASP A 266 -8.56 7.02 16.04
C ASP A 266 -7.53 7.50 15.02
N TYR A 267 -6.91 6.56 14.28
CA TYR A 267 -5.90 6.90 13.29
C TYR A 267 -6.49 7.63 12.07
N THR A 268 -7.62 7.15 11.55
CA THR A 268 -8.30 7.78 10.40
C THR A 268 -8.83 9.17 10.77
N ASP A 269 -9.42 9.32 11.96
CA ASP A 269 -9.94 10.62 12.43
C ASP A 269 -8.83 11.64 12.68
N ALA A 270 -7.64 11.21 13.11
CA ALA A 270 -6.48 12.09 13.24
C ALA A 270 -6.05 12.69 11.88
N TRP A 271 -6.01 11.89 10.82
CA TRP A 271 -5.76 12.41 9.46
C TRP A 271 -6.87 13.31 8.96
N ARG A 272 -8.13 13.00 9.30
CA ARG A 272 -9.28 13.86 8.98
C ARG A 272 -9.19 15.21 9.68
N GLU A 273 -8.75 15.25 10.93
CA GLU A 273 -8.49 16.49 11.68
C GLU A 273 -7.38 17.31 11.03
N ARG A 274 -6.27 16.68 10.63
CA ARG A 274 -5.17 17.33 9.89
C ARG A 274 -5.65 17.94 8.57
N CYS A 275 -6.49 17.23 7.82
CA CYS A 275 -7.12 17.73 6.60
C CYS A 275 -8.00 18.97 6.87
N ARG A 276 -8.83 18.97 7.91
CA ARG A 276 -9.65 20.13 8.29
C ARG A 276 -8.79 21.32 8.70
N ALA A 277 -7.72 21.09 9.45
CA ALA A 277 -6.76 22.13 9.85
C ALA A 277 -5.97 22.70 8.65
N ASN A 278 -5.82 21.92 7.58
CA ASN A 278 -5.16 22.30 6.34
C ASN A 278 -6.17 22.76 5.26
N ASN A 279 -7.15 23.57 5.65
CA ASN A 279 -8.16 24.16 4.76
C ASN A 279 -8.96 23.16 3.90
N GLY A 280 -9.11 21.93 4.39
CA GLY A 280 -9.86 20.86 3.71
C GLY A 280 -9.05 20.10 2.66
N LEU A 281 -7.78 20.42 2.45
CA LEU A 281 -6.87 19.62 1.62
C LEU A 281 -6.08 18.67 2.52
N ILE A 282 -6.03 17.39 2.18
CA ILE A 282 -5.29 16.39 2.96
C ILE A 282 -3.78 16.70 2.89
N PRO A 283 -3.11 16.95 4.03
CA PRO A 283 -1.65 16.97 4.06
C PRO A 283 -1.12 15.57 3.80
N ASP A 284 0.07 15.43 3.21
CA ASP A 284 0.65 14.11 2.93
C ASP A 284 1.68 13.64 3.98
N ASN A 285 1.95 14.47 5.00
CA ASN A 285 2.92 14.18 6.04
C ASN A 285 2.55 14.80 7.40
N CYS A 286 3.05 14.20 8.47
CA CYS A 286 3.20 14.84 9.77
C CYS A 286 4.38 14.24 10.55
N GLY A 287 5.03 15.05 11.39
CA GLY A 287 6.22 14.63 12.12
C GLY A 287 5.94 13.91 13.44
N PRO A 288 6.98 13.67 14.26
CA PRO A 288 6.91 12.91 15.50
C PRO A 288 5.91 13.43 16.54
N THR A 289 5.54 14.71 16.47
CA THR A 289 4.55 15.32 17.38
C THR A 289 3.16 15.44 16.76
N GLY A 290 2.95 14.82 15.60
CA GLY A 290 1.70 14.87 14.84
C GLY A 290 1.45 16.20 14.12
N VAL A 291 2.39 17.13 14.16
CA VAL A 291 2.34 18.43 13.47
C VAL A 291 2.64 18.22 11.98
N VAL A 292 1.76 18.75 11.13
CA VAL A 292 1.91 18.72 9.66
C VAL A 292 3.14 19.54 9.25
N GLY A 293 3.99 18.98 8.40
CA GLY A 293 5.19 19.67 7.90
C GLY A 293 6.29 19.88 8.95
N GLU A 294 6.21 19.25 10.12
CA GLU A 294 7.16 19.44 11.23
C GLU A 294 8.62 19.23 10.82
N LEU A 295 8.88 18.22 9.98
CA LEU A 295 10.21 17.92 9.44
C LEU A 295 10.39 18.42 8.00
N LEU A 296 9.44 19.17 7.46
CA LEU A 296 9.45 19.70 6.08
C LEU A 296 9.28 21.22 6.05
N ASP A 297 9.84 21.93 7.03
CA ASP A 297 9.82 23.40 7.09
C ASP A 297 8.41 24.00 7.00
N GLY A 298 7.41 23.28 7.53
CA GLY A 298 5.99 23.66 7.50
C GLY A 298 5.24 23.30 6.21
N LYS A 299 5.88 22.63 5.24
CA LYS A 299 5.21 22.17 4.01
C LYS A 299 4.24 21.03 4.34
N TRP A 300 2.96 21.22 4.00
CA TRP A 300 1.90 20.19 4.13
C TRP A 300 2.00 19.08 3.08
N TYR A 301 2.92 19.24 2.13
CA TYR A 301 3.22 18.31 1.04
C TYR A 301 4.69 17.87 1.08
N GLY A 302 5.02 16.82 0.33
CA GLY A 302 6.38 16.29 0.18
C GLY A 302 6.63 14.98 0.95
N GLY A 303 5.58 14.38 1.52
CA GLY A 303 5.60 13.05 2.11
C GLY A 303 5.88 11.92 1.10
N HIS A 304 6.28 10.76 1.61
CA HIS A 304 6.44 9.54 0.80
C HIS A 304 5.08 9.08 0.24
N TYR A 305 5.01 8.79 -1.07
CA TYR A 305 3.74 8.57 -1.78
C TYR A 305 2.73 9.72 -1.61
N GLY A 306 3.26 10.94 -1.44
CA GLY A 306 2.50 12.16 -1.28
C GLY A 306 2.32 12.95 -2.59
N TRP A 307 2.00 14.23 -2.45
CA TRP A 307 1.65 15.13 -3.54
C TRP A 307 2.80 15.37 -4.52
N THR A 308 4.05 15.26 -4.07
CA THR A 308 5.23 15.54 -4.91
C THR A 308 5.77 14.28 -5.58
N PHE A 309 5.85 13.16 -4.87
CA PHE A 309 6.50 11.95 -5.38
C PHE A 309 5.98 10.66 -4.72
N PRO A 310 5.85 9.55 -5.46
CA PRO A 310 6.05 9.45 -6.92
C PRO A 310 4.79 9.84 -7.71
N HIS A 311 3.60 9.56 -7.19
CA HIS A 311 2.36 9.54 -7.99
C HIS A 311 1.32 10.61 -7.65
N GLY A 312 1.47 11.33 -6.53
CA GLY A 312 0.51 12.37 -6.16
C GLY A 312 -0.86 11.83 -5.75
N PHE A 313 -1.92 12.53 -6.16
CA PHE A 313 -3.29 12.30 -5.72
C PHE A 313 -3.80 10.89 -6.01
N ARG A 314 -3.28 10.19 -7.03
CA ARG A 314 -3.65 8.80 -7.33
C ARG A 314 -3.61 7.90 -6.09
N PHE A 315 -2.45 7.80 -5.44
CA PHE A 315 -2.28 6.93 -4.28
C PHE A 315 -2.77 7.57 -2.97
N ILE A 316 -2.83 8.90 -2.91
CA ILE A 316 -3.52 9.59 -1.81
C ILE A 316 -5.00 9.18 -1.82
N ALA A 317 -5.67 9.24 -2.97
CA ALA A 317 -7.07 8.86 -3.13
C ALA A 317 -7.31 7.39 -2.77
N ASP A 318 -6.40 6.49 -3.13
CA ASP A 318 -6.47 5.08 -2.72
C ASP A 318 -6.43 4.94 -1.19
N ALA A 319 -5.47 5.60 -0.52
CA ALA A 319 -5.32 5.58 0.94
C ALA A 319 -6.55 6.15 1.67
N LEU A 320 -7.11 7.24 1.13
CA LEU A 320 -8.35 7.85 1.64
C LEU A 320 -9.55 6.94 1.43
N THR A 321 -9.66 6.31 0.26
CA THR A 321 -10.77 5.39 -0.07
C THR A 321 -10.74 4.20 0.90
N ILE A 322 -9.59 3.56 1.05
CA ILE A 322 -9.42 2.37 1.90
C ILE A 322 -9.80 2.66 3.36
N SER A 323 -9.22 3.69 3.97
CA SER A 323 -9.50 4.01 5.37
C SER A 323 -10.91 4.57 5.57
N GLY A 324 -11.45 5.28 4.57
CA GLY A 324 -12.85 5.73 4.53
C GLY A 324 -13.85 4.56 4.47
N GLU A 325 -13.61 3.56 3.61
CA GLU A 325 -14.43 2.35 3.50
C GLU A 325 -14.38 1.51 4.77
N ASN A 326 -13.19 1.29 5.34
CA ASN A 326 -13.03 0.60 6.62
C ASN A 326 -13.83 1.31 7.72
N SER A 327 -13.70 2.64 7.82
CA SER A 327 -14.43 3.45 8.79
C SER A 327 -15.95 3.42 8.57
N CYS A 328 -16.39 3.47 7.31
CA CYS A 328 -17.80 3.34 6.94
C CYS A 328 -18.36 1.99 7.38
N LEU A 329 -17.66 0.89 7.09
CA LEU A 329 -18.09 -0.46 7.47
C LEU A 329 -18.16 -0.64 8.98
N LEU A 330 -17.21 -0.08 9.74
CA LEU A 330 -17.16 -0.16 11.20
C LEU A 330 -18.23 0.67 11.91
N THR A 331 -18.71 1.75 11.30
CA THR A 331 -19.62 2.71 11.93
C THR A 331 -21.04 2.69 11.36
N GLY A 332 -21.21 2.21 10.12
CA GLY A 332 -22.44 2.36 9.35
C GLY A 332 -22.68 3.78 8.84
N ASP A 333 -21.71 4.70 8.97
CA ASP A 333 -21.83 6.09 8.55
C ASP A 333 -21.22 6.28 7.15
N PRO A 334 -22.04 6.46 6.09
CA PRO A 334 -21.54 6.66 4.73
C PRO A 334 -20.78 7.97 4.55
N SER A 335 -20.87 8.92 5.50
CA SER A 335 -20.11 10.17 5.42
C SER A 335 -18.59 9.95 5.54
N ARG A 336 -18.16 8.79 6.08
CA ARG A 336 -16.75 8.46 6.30
C ARG A 336 -15.92 8.39 5.01
N ILE A 337 -16.52 8.04 3.87
CA ILE A 337 -15.83 7.97 2.57
C ILE A 337 -15.82 9.31 1.80
N LEU A 338 -16.60 10.29 2.24
CA LEU A 338 -16.83 11.53 1.47
C LEU A 338 -15.56 12.37 1.27
N TRP A 339 -14.55 12.22 2.11
CA TRP A 339 -13.34 13.02 2.00
C TRP A 339 -12.58 12.84 0.68
N VAL A 340 -12.70 11.70 -0.01
CA VAL A 340 -12.13 11.48 -1.35
C VAL A 340 -12.82 12.41 -2.37
N ARG A 341 -14.14 12.48 -2.29
CA ARG A 341 -14.95 13.38 -3.12
C ARG A 341 -14.62 14.84 -2.81
N GLU A 342 -14.50 15.20 -1.54
CA GLU A 342 -14.11 16.55 -1.13
C GLU A 342 -12.73 16.94 -1.66
N GLN A 343 -11.74 16.02 -1.66
CA GLN A 343 -10.45 16.27 -2.31
C GLN A 343 -10.61 16.47 -3.82
N THR A 344 -11.43 15.65 -4.47
CA THR A 344 -11.69 15.78 -5.92
C THR A 344 -12.34 17.14 -6.24
N GLU A 345 -13.32 17.57 -5.45
CA GLU A 345 -13.95 18.89 -5.58
C GLU A 345 -12.94 20.02 -5.38
N LYS A 346 -12.03 19.90 -4.41
CA LYS A 346 -10.93 20.84 -4.20
C LYS A 346 -9.98 20.91 -5.40
N LEU A 347 -9.59 19.77 -5.97
CA LEU A 347 -8.72 19.74 -7.14
C LEU A 347 -9.41 20.32 -8.39
N LEU A 348 -10.72 20.14 -8.52
CA LEU A 348 -11.52 20.72 -9.60
C LEU A 348 -11.56 22.27 -9.54
N GLU A 349 -11.41 22.88 -8.36
CA GLU A 349 -11.25 24.35 -8.23
C GLU A 349 -9.98 24.86 -8.93
N HIS A 350 -9.00 23.98 -9.17
CA HIS A 350 -7.72 24.27 -9.82
C HIS A 350 -7.60 23.64 -11.21
N ALA A 351 -8.68 23.05 -11.74
CA ALA A 351 -8.65 22.43 -13.05
C ALA A 351 -8.49 23.47 -14.17
N VAL A 352 -7.86 23.04 -15.27
CA VAL A 352 -7.64 23.87 -16.46
C VAL A 352 -8.17 23.15 -17.70
N GLU A 353 -8.79 23.90 -18.60
CA GLU A 353 -9.24 23.36 -19.88
C GLU A 353 -8.16 23.54 -20.95
N VAL A 354 -7.79 22.47 -21.65
CA VAL A 354 -6.83 22.43 -22.75
C VAL A 354 -7.39 21.54 -23.84
N ASP A 355 -7.52 22.05 -25.07
CA ASP A 355 -8.03 21.30 -26.22
C ASP A 355 -9.32 20.49 -25.90
N GLU A 356 -10.32 21.18 -25.31
CA GLU A 356 -11.61 20.60 -24.87
C GLU A 356 -11.50 19.52 -23.78
N THR A 357 -10.32 19.33 -23.19
CA THR A 357 -10.05 18.39 -22.11
C THR A 357 -9.87 19.14 -20.79
N LEU A 358 -10.64 18.75 -19.77
CA LEU A 358 -10.48 19.26 -18.41
C LEU A 358 -9.34 18.50 -17.70
N LEU A 359 -8.23 19.19 -17.43
CA LEU A 359 -7.08 18.65 -16.72
C LEU A 359 -7.17 19.03 -15.24
N VAL A 360 -6.99 18.04 -14.36
CA VAL A 360 -7.11 18.20 -12.91
C VAL A 360 -5.73 17.95 -12.28
N PRO A 361 -5.20 18.87 -11.46
CA PRO A 361 -3.87 18.68 -10.86
C PRO A 361 -3.84 17.39 -10.01
N GLN A 362 -2.83 16.57 -10.23
CA GLN A 362 -2.59 15.35 -9.43
C GLN A 362 -1.35 15.49 -8.55
N LYS A 363 -0.50 16.50 -8.77
CA LYS A 363 0.76 16.67 -8.04
C LYS A 363 0.92 18.11 -7.58
N TYR A 364 1.76 18.32 -6.56
CA TYR A 364 2.12 19.63 -6.04
C TYR A 364 3.62 19.67 -5.71
N ALA A 365 4.28 20.78 -6.03
CA ALA A 365 5.68 21.03 -5.72
C ALA A 365 5.95 22.54 -5.54
N ASP A 366 7.18 22.89 -5.17
CA ASP A 366 7.63 24.27 -5.02
C ASP A 366 7.54 25.07 -6.34
N ASP A 367 7.32 26.38 -6.23
CA ASP A 367 7.33 27.28 -7.39
C ASP A 367 8.64 27.16 -8.19
N GLY A 368 8.52 27.00 -9.51
CA GLY A 368 9.68 26.82 -10.39
C GLY A 368 10.28 25.42 -10.38
N ALA A 369 9.64 24.45 -9.71
CA ALA A 369 9.91 23.03 -9.89
C ALA A 369 9.69 22.63 -11.36
N ILE A 370 10.55 21.74 -11.86
CA ILE A 370 10.40 21.14 -13.18
C ILE A 370 9.77 19.77 -12.93
N LEU A 371 8.42 19.71 -12.95
CA LEU A 371 7.72 18.44 -12.77
C LEU A 371 7.90 17.59 -14.03
N GLU A 372 8.91 16.72 -13.98
CA GLU A 372 9.16 15.74 -15.03
C GLU A 372 8.06 14.68 -14.99
N TYR A 373 7.22 14.65 -16.03
CA TYR A 373 6.22 13.62 -16.25
C TYR A 373 6.44 13.08 -17.67
N SER A 374 6.89 11.83 -17.75
CA SER A 374 6.97 11.12 -19.03
C SER A 374 5.70 10.28 -19.18
N GLU A 375 5.03 10.42 -20.33
CA GLU A 375 3.81 9.70 -20.68
C GLU A 375 4.08 8.20 -20.69
N VAL A 376 3.68 7.48 -19.64
CA VAL A 376 3.67 5.99 -19.68
C VAL A 376 2.42 5.49 -20.41
N HIS A 377 1.38 6.32 -20.49
CA HIS A 377 0.10 6.03 -21.12
C HIS A 377 -0.43 7.29 -21.81
N ASP A 378 -0.99 7.17 -23.01
CA ASP A 378 -1.51 8.26 -23.88
C ASP A 378 -2.64 9.13 -23.24
N ASN A 379 -2.90 9.01 -21.94
CA ASN A 379 -3.90 9.76 -21.20
C ASN A 379 -3.24 10.60 -20.11
N VAL A 380 -2.95 11.85 -20.44
CA VAL A 380 -2.38 12.80 -19.49
C VAL A 380 -3.52 13.40 -18.64
N MET A 381 -3.58 13.02 -17.36
CA MET A 381 -4.55 13.60 -16.41
C MET A 381 -4.08 14.95 -15.82
N THR A 382 -2.81 15.34 -16.05
CA THR A 382 -2.16 16.54 -15.48
C THR A 382 -1.26 17.28 -16.45
N ARG A 383 -1.24 18.61 -16.40
CA ARG A 383 -0.22 19.38 -17.09
C ARG A 383 1.13 19.32 -16.34
N PRO A 384 2.25 18.91 -16.96
CA PRO A 384 3.55 18.86 -16.28
C PRO A 384 4.16 20.23 -15.97
N ASP A 385 3.66 21.31 -16.58
CA ASP A 385 4.20 22.67 -16.50
C ASP A 385 3.41 23.61 -15.58
N LYS A 386 2.38 23.13 -14.85
CA LYS A 386 1.53 23.96 -13.99
C LYS A 386 1.15 23.32 -12.67
#